data_AF-A0A1I7UPB4-F1
#
_entry.id   AF-A0A1I7UPB4-F1
#
_cell.length_a   1.000
_cell.length_b   1.000
_cell.length_c   1.000
_cell.angle_alpha   90.00
_cell.angle_beta   90.00
_cell.angle_gamma   90.00
#
_symmetry.space_group_name_H-M   'P 1'
#
loop_
_entity.id
_entity.type
_entity.pdbx_description
1 polymer ?
#
loop_
_entity_poly.entity_id
_entity_poly.type
_entity_poly.pdbx_seq_one_letter_code
_entity_poly.pdbx_strand_id
1 'polypeptide(L)'
;MREKFLANQKYLPIAARYEFYKGISVVEAHRNFCEALGDDAMCFNDFEFWWFRFSKGNFDLDTQPPRTAEFSDIPDNITDKIIRKMDYAARCLFRKTSKKYRKAVDSIPFVIEKLKFESMRFSSRLEINGLKMQFCGMKREQRFYGNSNRLVFNSRKYLKWAVNELIFIFGLKNVTVKKLSVYVGNGVFNENLKLLKTMDSKFHVETFEMGFDWESPGKCNALINVEDEVMKVLPYLEPRVLENLEFNIYNEGLNLETYSIAKTWQWKYAKQLKIDGRANVKTESLTHFKKLSFMNDNSLLF
;
A
#
# COMPACT_ATOMS: atom_id res chain seq x y z
N MET A 1 8.68 -53.69 -2.91
CA MET A 1 8.33 -54.00 -1.50
C MET A 1 7.79 -52.75 -0.80
N ARG A 2 8.52 -51.62 -0.81
CA ARG A 2 8.07 -50.29 -0.33
C ARG A 2 6.68 -49.88 -0.85
N GLU A 3 6.45 -49.97 -2.17
CA GLU A 3 5.15 -49.60 -2.76
C GLU A 3 3.96 -50.42 -2.23
N LYS A 4 4.14 -51.72 -1.97
CA LYS A 4 3.10 -52.57 -1.37
C LYS A 4 2.83 -52.23 0.10
N PHE A 5 3.84 -51.71 0.81
CA PHE A 5 3.72 -51.24 2.18
C PHE A 5 2.95 -49.91 2.23
N LEU A 6 3.30 -48.98 1.34
CA LEU A 6 2.62 -47.68 1.21
C LEU A 6 1.15 -47.81 0.73
N ALA A 7 0.82 -48.90 0.01
CA ALA A 7 -0.53 -49.16 -0.47
C ALA A 7 -1.56 -49.49 0.64
N ASN A 8 -1.11 -49.83 1.86
CA ASN A 8 -2.00 -50.08 2.99
C ASN A 8 -1.91 -48.95 4.01
N GLN A 9 -2.99 -48.16 4.12
CA GLN A 9 -3.05 -47.00 5.01
C GLN A 9 -2.78 -47.33 6.49
N LYS A 10 -2.98 -48.58 6.94
CA LYS A 10 -2.73 -48.97 8.34
C LYS A 10 -1.25 -49.22 8.66
N TYR A 11 -0.40 -49.42 7.66
CA TYR A 11 1.02 -49.73 7.89
C TYR A 11 1.85 -48.51 8.27
N LEU A 12 1.48 -47.33 7.78
CA LEU A 12 2.18 -46.09 8.13
C LEU A 12 2.01 -45.71 9.62
N PRO A 13 0.80 -45.74 10.21
CA PRO A 13 0.62 -45.58 11.66
C PRO A 13 1.36 -46.63 12.50
N ILE A 14 1.44 -47.89 12.02
CA ILE A 14 2.18 -48.96 12.71
C ILE A 14 3.68 -48.65 12.73
N ALA A 15 4.25 -48.19 11.61
CA ALA A 15 5.63 -47.75 11.56
C ALA A 15 5.88 -46.52 12.44
N ALA A 16 4.97 -45.55 12.46
CA ALA A 16 5.05 -44.41 13.38
C ALA A 16 5.00 -44.85 14.85
N ARG A 17 4.21 -45.87 15.18
CA ARG A 17 4.16 -46.47 16.52
C ARG A 17 5.48 -47.15 16.90
N TYR A 18 6.13 -47.81 15.95
CA TYR A 18 7.45 -48.39 16.18
C TYR A 18 8.48 -47.30 16.52
N GLU A 19 8.49 -46.19 15.79
CA GLU A 19 9.36 -45.05 16.11
C GLU A 19 9.02 -44.45 17.50
N PHE A 20 7.74 -44.37 17.86
CA PHE A 20 7.31 -43.95 19.20
C PHE A 20 7.90 -44.81 20.33
N TYR A 21 7.94 -46.13 20.15
CA TYR A 21 8.50 -47.04 21.16
C TYR A 21 10.01 -46.90 21.36
N LYS A 22 10.74 -46.26 20.43
CA LYS A 22 12.17 -45.97 20.62
C LYS A 22 12.44 -44.90 21.68
N GLY A 23 11.41 -44.18 22.15
CA GLY A 23 11.54 -43.19 23.23
C GLY A 23 12.35 -41.94 22.84
N ILE A 24 12.50 -41.68 21.54
CA ILE A 24 13.16 -40.49 21.00
C ILE A 24 12.16 -39.33 20.82
N SER A 25 12.64 -38.13 20.49
CA SER A 25 11.74 -36.98 20.24
C SER A 25 10.87 -37.19 19.00
N VAL A 26 9.69 -36.56 18.96
CA VAL A 26 8.77 -36.65 17.81
C VAL A 26 9.40 -36.20 16.49
N VAL A 27 10.27 -35.18 16.53
CA VAL A 27 10.97 -34.66 15.35
C VAL A 27 12.01 -35.67 14.86
N GLU A 28 12.78 -36.26 15.77
CA GLU A 28 13.77 -37.28 15.45
C GLU A 28 13.10 -38.56 14.92
N ALA A 29 11.98 -38.95 15.52
CA ALA A 29 11.17 -40.08 15.08
C ALA A 29 10.61 -39.89 13.68
N HIS A 30 10.09 -38.69 13.36
CA HIS A 30 9.64 -38.37 12.01
C HIS A 30 10.78 -38.40 11.00
N ARG A 31 11.96 -37.88 11.37
CA ARG A 31 13.14 -37.95 10.49
C ARG A 31 13.52 -39.40 10.18
N ASN A 32 13.63 -40.26 11.19
CA ASN A 32 13.94 -41.69 11.01
C ASN A 32 12.87 -42.40 10.17
N PHE A 33 11.59 -42.07 10.39
CA PHE A 33 10.47 -42.59 9.63
C PHE A 33 10.59 -42.23 8.14
N CYS A 34 10.88 -40.96 7.82
CA CYS A 34 11.06 -40.48 6.46
C CYS A 34 12.34 -41.05 5.81
N GLU A 35 13.43 -41.19 6.55
CA GLU A 35 14.64 -41.85 6.06
C GLU A 35 14.37 -43.32 5.63
N ALA A 36 13.50 -44.02 6.35
CA ALA A 36 13.16 -45.41 6.07
C ALA A 36 12.09 -45.59 4.97
N LEU A 37 11.06 -44.74 4.98
CA LEU A 37 9.85 -44.92 4.16
C LEU A 37 9.69 -43.86 3.06
N GLY A 38 10.51 -42.82 3.05
CA GLY A 38 10.53 -41.66 2.16
C GLY A 38 9.71 -40.48 2.66
N ASP A 39 10.10 -39.27 2.22
CA ASP A 39 9.49 -37.99 2.64
C ASP A 39 8.01 -37.86 2.22
N ASP A 40 7.58 -38.62 1.22
CA ASP A 40 6.22 -38.67 0.70
C ASP A 40 5.31 -39.66 1.44
N ALA A 41 5.85 -40.44 2.39
CA ALA A 41 5.10 -41.48 3.08
C ALA A 41 4.04 -40.93 4.05
N MET A 42 4.39 -39.90 4.84
CA MET A 42 3.47 -39.24 5.76
C MET A 42 3.96 -37.83 6.10
N CYS A 43 3.08 -36.83 5.99
CA CYS A 43 3.44 -35.47 6.39
C CYS A 43 3.66 -35.37 7.91
N PHE A 44 4.44 -34.38 8.35
CA PHE A 44 4.77 -34.22 9.77
C PHE A 44 3.50 -34.09 10.64
N ASN A 45 2.48 -33.37 10.19
CA ASN A 45 1.24 -33.17 10.96
C ASN A 45 0.48 -34.49 11.19
N ASP A 46 0.41 -35.35 10.18
CA ASP A 46 -0.23 -36.67 10.31
C ASP A 46 0.59 -37.58 11.23
N PHE A 47 1.92 -37.51 11.12
CA PHE A 47 2.83 -38.25 12.00
C PHE A 47 2.68 -37.80 13.45
N GLU A 48 2.66 -36.49 13.68
CA GLU A 48 2.47 -35.86 14.98
C GLU A 48 1.10 -36.23 15.59
N PHE A 49 0.04 -36.26 14.78
CA PHE A 49 -1.27 -36.75 15.21
C PHE A 49 -1.20 -38.17 15.78
N TRP A 50 -0.56 -39.11 15.06
CA TRP A 50 -0.40 -40.49 15.52
C TRP A 50 0.50 -40.58 16.76
N TRP A 51 1.59 -39.81 16.77
CA TRP A 51 2.50 -39.73 17.91
C TRP A 51 1.79 -39.34 19.21
N PHE A 52 0.99 -38.27 19.18
CA PHE A 52 0.24 -37.82 20.36
C PHE A 52 -0.92 -38.74 20.73
N ARG A 53 -1.46 -39.52 19.79
CA ARG A 53 -2.42 -40.59 20.10
C ARG A 53 -1.76 -41.70 20.91
N PHE A 54 -0.60 -42.18 20.45
CA PHE A 54 0.16 -43.24 21.12
C PHE A 54 0.68 -42.80 22.49
N SER A 55 1.10 -41.54 22.64
CA SER A 55 1.55 -41.01 23.94
C SER A 55 0.43 -40.95 24.99
N LYS A 56 -0.83 -40.86 24.56
CA LYS A 56 -2.02 -40.94 25.42
C LYS A 56 -2.51 -42.37 25.66
N GLY A 57 -1.78 -43.38 25.21
CA GLY A 57 -2.15 -44.79 25.32
C GLY A 57 -3.26 -45.23 24.36
N ASN A 58 -3.63 -44.40 23.38
CA ASN A 58 -4.63 -44.75 22.37
C ASN A 58 -3.95 -45.33 21.13
N PHE A 59 -4.02 -46.66 20.99
CA PHE A 59 -3.39 -47.41 19.90
C PHE A 59 -4.38 -47.88 18.82
N ASP A 60 -5.62 -47.39 18.84
CA ASP A 60 -6.60 -47.67 17.80
C ASP A 60 -6.18 -47.02 16.46
N LEU A 61 -6.19 -47.84 15.40
CA LEU A 61 -5.78 -47.48 14.05
C LEU A 61 -6.97 -47.24 13.11
N ASP A 62 -8.21 -47.47 13.56
CA ASP A 62 -9.43 -47.26 12.76
C ASP A 62 -9.90 -45.78 12.79
N THR A 63 -8.93 -44.86 12.85
CA THR A 63 -9.14 -43.41 12.74
C THR A 63 -8.31 -42.87 11.57
N GLN A 64 -8.65 -41.69 11.09
CA GLN A 64 -7.77 -40.92 10.21
C GLN A 64 -7.32 -39.63 10.92
N PRO A 65 -6.10 -39.14 10.65
CA PRO A 65 -5.73 -37.78 11.01
C PRO A 65 -6.79 -36.81 10.49
N PRO A 66 -7.19 -35.80 11.29
CA PRO A 66 -8.07 -34.77 10.79
C PRO A 66 -7.38 -34.08 9.61
N ARG A 67 -8.13 -33.83 8.54
CA ARG A 67 -7.61 -33.05 7.42
C ARG A 67 -7.05 -31.75 7.97
N THR A 68 -5.75 -31.51 7.77
CA THR A 68 -5.13 -30.23 8.15
C THR A 68 -5.86 -29.14 7.38
N ALA A 69 -6.53 -28.24 8.10
CA ALA A 69 -7.18 -27.10 7.47
C ALA A 69 -6.11 -26.23 6.83
N GLU A 70 -6.16 -26.09 5.51
CA GLU A 70 -5.28 -25.19 4.80
C GLU A 70 -5.80 -23.77 4.93
N PHE A 71 -4.92 -22.80 4.70
CA PHE A 71 -5.33 -21.41 4.64
C PHE A 71 -6.44 -21.19 3.60
N SER A 72 -6.48 -21.97 2.52
CA SER A 72 -7.52 -21.96 1.48
C SER A 72 -8.89 -22.42 1.96
N ASP A 73 -8.95 -23.25 3.01
CA ASP A 73 -10.17 -23.78 3.61
C ASP A 73 -10.88 -22.75 4.49
N ILE A 74 -10.25 -21.57 4.76
CA ILE A 74 -10.90 -20.48 5.47
C ILE A 74 -12.12 -19.99 4.68
N PRO A 75 -13.32 -19.96 5.28
CA PRO A 75 -14.51 -19.45 4.64
C PRO A 75 -14.36 -17.98 4.20
N ASP A 76 -14.94 -17.64 3.06
CA ASP A 76 -14.79 -16.31 2.48
C ASP A 76 -15.31 -15.21 3.42
N ASN A 77 -16.40 -15.46 4.17
CA ASN A 77 -16.93 -14.50 5.14
C ASN A 77 -15.95 -14.19 6.31
N ILE A 78 -15.08 -15.12 6.68
CA ILE A 78 -14.03 -14.90 7.68
C ILE A 78 -12.85 -14.17 7.04
N THR A 79 -12.48 -14.55 5.82
CA THR A 79 -11.44 -13.86 5.05
C THR A 79 -11.80 -12.39 4.85
N ASP A 80 -13.06 -12.08 4.52
CA ASP A 80 -13.54 -10.72 4.38
C ASP A 80 -13.44 -9.92 5.68
N LYS A 81 -13.80 -10.53 6.82
CA LYS A 81 -13.64 -9.92 8.15
C LYS A 81 -12.18 -9.62 8.48
N ILE A 82 -11.27 -10.51 8.10
CA ILE A 82 -9.83 -10.32 8.27
C ILE A 82 -9.34 -9.15 7.40
N ILE A 83 -9.66 -9.14 6.11
CA ILE A 83 -9.25 -8.09 5.17
C ILE A 83 -9.76 -6.71 5.62
N ARG A 84 -10.99 -6.63 6.15
CA ARG A 84 -11.56 -5.37 6.66
C ARG A 84 -10.78 -4.79 7.84
N LYS A 85 -10.08 -5.63 8.62
CA LYS A 85 -9.25 -5.21 9.75
C LYS A 85 -7.79 -4.94 9.37
N MET A 86 -7.37 -5.30 8.15
CA MET A 86 -5.99 -5.09 7.68
C MET A 86 -5.73 -3.62 7.33
N ASP A 87 -4.54 -3.14 7.69
CA ASP A 87 -4.00 -1.89 7.18
C ASP A 87 -3.55 -2.03 5.70
N TYR A 88 -3.08 -0.93 5.12
CA TYR A 88 -2.63 -0.90 3.73
C TYR A 88 -1.51 -1.92 3.45
N ALA A 89 -0.49 -1.98 4.31
CA ALA A 89 0.66 -2.85 4.12
C ALA A 89 0.25 -4.34 4.17
N ALA A 90 -0.53 -4.71 5.19
CA ALA A 90 -1.07 -6.05 5.36
C ALA A 90 -1.95 -6.44 4.17
N ARG A 91 -2.82 -5.55 3.66
CA ARG A 91 -3.61 -5.81 2.45
C ARG A 91 -2.74 -6.05 1.23
N CYS A 92 -1.71 -5.24 1.01
CA CYS A 92 -0.78 -5.41 -0.12
C CYS A 92 -0.03 -6.74 -0.06
N LEU A 93 0.44 -7.15 1.12
CA LEU A 93 1.08 -8.44 1.31
C LEU A 93 0.09 -9.59 1.10
N PHE A 94 -1.09 -9.50 1.69
CA PHE A 94 -2.13 -10.51 1.59
C PHE A 94 -2.58 -10.74 0.14
N ARG A 95 -2.75 -9.66 -0.62
CA ARG A 95 -3.06 -9.66 -2.05
C ARG A 95 -2.02 -10.40 -2.92
N LYS A 96 -0.76 -10.50 -2.47
CA LYS A 96 0.33 -11.16 -3.21
C LYS A 96 0.37 -12.68 -2.99
N THR A 97 -0.28 -13.19 -1.95
CA THR A 97 -0.17 -14.60 -1.55
C THR A 97 -0.85 -15.57 -2.52
N SER A 98 -2.03 -15.24 -3.07
CA SER A 98 -2.75 -16.11 -4.01
C SER A 98 -3.69 -15.34 -4.93
N LYS A 99 -4.12 -15.98 -6.03
CA LYS A 99 -5.15 -15.42 -6.94
C LYS A 99 -6.51 -15.26 -6.24
N LYS A 100 -6.86 -16.17 -5.31
CA LYS A 100 -8.10 -16.11 -4.50
C LYS A 100 -8.10 -14.84 -3.64
N TYR A 101 -7.05 -14.66 -2.83
CA TYR A 101 -6.96 -13.51 -1.93
C TYR A 101 -6.74 -12.19 -2.64
N ARG A 102 -6.10 -12.20 -3.81
CA ARG A 102 -6.04 -11.03 -4.67
C ARG A 102 -7.43 -10.52 -5.02
N LYS A 103 -8.32 -11.41 -5.48
CA LYS A 103 -9.70 -11.05 -5.82
C LYS A 103 -10.49 -10.58 -4.58
N ALA A 104 -10.30 -11.24 -3.44
CA ALA A 104 -10.98 -10.86 -2.20
C ALA A 104 -10.51 -9.49 -1.65
N VAL A 105 -9.21 -9.21 -1.69
CA VAL A 105 -8.69 -7.88 -1.31
C VAL A 105 -9.19 -6.81 -2.27
N ASP A 106 -9.16 -7.09 -3.58
CA ASP A 106 -9.56 -6.15 -4.61
C ASP A 106 -11.07 -5.87 -4.60
N SER A 107 -11.92 -6.76 -4.06
CA SER A 107 -13.37 -6.56 -3.95
C SER A 107 -13.81 -5.77 -2.71
N ILE A 108 -12.97 -5.69 -1.68
CA ILE A 108 -13.31 -5.03 -0.41
C ILE A 108 -12.82 -3.58 -0.40
N PRO A 109 -13.73 -2.59 -0.29
CA PRO A 109 -13.34 -1.19 -0.20
C PRO A 109 -12.34 -0.90 0.91
N PHE A 110 -11.45 0.06 0.64
CA PHE A 110 -10.46 0.54 1.58
C PHE A 110 -10.41 2.05 1.58
N VAL A 111 -10.38 2.65 2.76
CA VAL A 111 -10.25 4.09 2.94
C VAL A 111 -8.85 4.39 3.45
N ILE A 112 -8.13 5.24 2.72
CA ILE A 112 -6.89 5.84 3.17
C ILE A 112 -7.24 7.21 3.74
N GLU A 113 -7.07 7.37 5.05
CA GLU A 113 -7.31 8.63 5.74
C GLU A 113 -6.35 9.72 5.25
N LYS A 114 -5.08 9.36 5.05
CA LYS A 114 -4.07 10.31 4.59
C LYS A 114 -3.05 9.63 3.68
N LEU A 115 -2.91 10.20 2.48
CA LEU A 115 -1.88 9.86 1.50
C LEU A 115 -1.02 11.11 1.27
N LYS A 116 0.24 11.08 1.70
CA LYS A 116 1.18 12.19 1.51
C LYS A 116 2.30 11.78 0.59
N PHE A 117 2.54 12.55 -0.46
CA PHE A 117 3.71 12.42 -1.32
C PHE A 117 4.57 13.68 -1.20
N GLU A 118 5.85 13.51 -0.91
CA GLU A 118 6.82 14.60 -0.86
C GLU A 118 7.95 14.29 -1.85
N SER A 119 8.25 15.24 -2.73
CA SER A 119 9.40 15.17 -3.62
C SER A 119 10.42 16.24 -3.23
N MET A 120 11.67 15.82 -3.00
CA MET A 120 12.80 16.69 -2.69
C MET A 120 13.98 16.37 -3.62
N ARG A 121 14.96 17.27 -3.69
CA ARG A 121 16.12 17.18 -4.59
C ARG A 121 16.88 15.84 -4.57
N PHE A 122 16.95 15.18 -3.43
CA PHE A 122 17.72 13.94 -3.25
C PHE A 122 16.93 12.79 -2.64
N SER A 123 15.64 13.01 -2.39
CA SER A 123 14.79 11.99 -1.78
C SER A 123 13.31 12.26 -2.02
N SER A 124 12.51 11.20 -1.99
CA SER A 124 11.06 11.31 -2.01
C SER A 124 10.49 10.50 -0.86
N ARG A 125 9.34 10.92 -0.35
CA ARG A 125 8.65 10.24 0.74
C ARG A 125 7.20 10.00 0.36
N LEU A 126 6.72 8.81 0.66
CA LEU A 126 5.31 8.46 0.60
C LEU A 126 4.85 8.07 2.00
N GLU A 127 3.72 8.60 2.44
CA GLU A 127 3.11 8.26 3.72
C GLU A 127 1.65 7.85 3.53
N ILE A 128 1.28 6.72 4.12
CA ILE A 128 -0.05 6.11 4.00
C ILE A 128 -0.53 5.73 5.39
N ASN A 129 -1.52 6.45 5.94
CA ASN A 129 -2.07 6.21 7.29
C ASN A 129 -0.99 6.04 8.39
N GLY A 130 0.17 6.68 8.24
CA GLY A 130 1.31 6.60 9.16
C GLY A 130 2.45 5.64 8.75
N LEU A 131 2.24 4.73 7.80
CA LEU A 131 3.33 3.99 7.16
C LEU A 131 4.18 4.96 6.35
N LYS A 132 5.50 5.00 6.59
CA LYS A 132 6.42 5.94 5.93
C LYS A 132 7.38 5.18 5.03
N MET A 133 7.36 5.49 3.74
CA MET A 133 8.30 4.96 2.75
C MET A 133 9.21 6.09 2.31
N GLN A 134 10.50 5.94 2.51
CA GLN A 134 11.52 6.89 2.10
C GLN A 134 12.30 6.31 0.92
N PHE A 135 12.41 7.07 -0.16
CA PHE A 135 13.19 6.74 -1.33
C PHE A 135 14.37 7.73 -1.42
N CYS A 136 15.60 7.23 -1.40
CA CYS A 136 16.82 8.04 -1.31
C CYS A 136 17.72 7.84 -2.54
N GLY A 137 18.16 8.94 -3.15
CA GLY A 137 19.06 8.94 -4.32
C GLY A 137 20.51 8.58 -4.03
N MET A 138 20.96 8.78 -2.79
CA MET A 138 22.31 8.49 -2.34
C MET A 138 22.28 7.63 -1.08
N LYS A 139 23.24 6.70 -0.96
CA LYS A 139 23.59 6.05 0.31
C LYS A 139 24.26 7.09 1.20
N ARG A 140 23.50 8.01 1.79
CA ARG A 140 24.01 8.68 2.98
C ARG A 140 23.84 7.67 4.12
N GLU A 141 24.87 7.50 4.93
CA GLU A 141 24.76 6.95 6.28
C GLU A 141 23.88 7.89 7.11
N GLN A 142 22.59 7.99 6.76
CA GLN A 142 21.63 8.65 7.61
C GLN A 142 21.42 7.70 8.77
N ARG A 143 22.02 8.04 9.91
CA ARG A 143 21.69 7.45 11.21
C ARG A 143 20.26 7.83 11.52
N PHE A 144 19.31 7.09 10.94
CA PHE A 144 17.92 7.19 11.31
C PHE A 144 17.75 6.43 12.63
N TYR A 145 17.92 7.15 13.74
CA TYR A 145 17.60 6.61 15.05
C TYR A 145 16.10 6.28 15.11
N GLY A 146 15.80 5.00 15.30
CA GLY A 146 14.62 4.51 16.03
C GLY A 146 13.24 4.89 15.51
N ASN A 147 12.85 4.47 14.29
CA ASN A 147 11.43 4.43 13.96
C ASN A 147 11.08 3.16 13.18
N SER A 148 10.44 2.21 13.86
CA SER A 148 10.07 0.88 13.35
C SER A 148 9.08 0.91 12.18
N ASN A 149 8.40 2.04 11.93
CA ASN A 149 7.39 2.18 10.87
C ASN A 149 7.90 2.86 9.58
N ARG A 150 9.22 2.90 9.38
CA ARG A 150 9.84 3.53 8.20
C ARG A 150 10.56 2.51 7.31
N LEU A 151 10.09 2.38 6.08
CA LEU A 151 10.78 1.63 5.02
C LEU A 151 11.71 2.57 4.26
N VAL A 152 12.96 2.16 4.05
CA VAL A 152 13.96 2.97 3.33
C VAL A 152 14.46 2.22 2.09
N PHE A 153 14.34 2.86 0.94
CA PHE A 153 14.75 2.35 -0.35
C PHE A 153 15.86 3.23 -0.92
N ASN A 154 17.05 2.65 -1.14
CA ASN A 154 18.19 3.37 -1.71
C ASN A 154 18.33 3.03 -3.19
N SER A 155 18.18 4.01 -4.05
CA SER A 155 18.30 3.84 -5.50
C SER A 155 18.61 5.17 -6.18
N ARG A 156 19.50 5.16 -7.18
CA ARG A 156 19.69 6.35 -8.04
C ARG A 156 18.40 6.74 -8.79
N LYS A 157 17.44 5.82 -8.90
CA LYS A 157 16.10 6.02 -9.50
C LYS A 157 15.01 6.19 -8.44
N TYR A 158 15.34 6.81 -7.30
CA TYR A 158 14.46 6.94 -6.15
C TYR A 158 13.11 7.58 -6.48
N LEU A 159 13.09 8.64 -7.29
CA LEU A 159 11.88 9.36 -7.68
C LEU A 159 10.94 8.42 -8.45
N LYS A 160 11.49 7.69 -9.44
CA LYS A 160 10.77 6.67 -10.22
C LYS A 160 10.10 5.62 -9.36
N TRP A 161 10.77 5.18 -8.31
CA TRP A 161 10.22 4.19 -7.40
C TRP A 161 9.09 4.78 -6.56
N ALA A 162 9.27 6.00 -6.04
CA ALA A 162 8.25 6.70 -5.28
C ALA A 162 7.00 6.97 -6.12
N VAL A 163 7.18 7.43 -7.37
CA VAL A 163 6.09 7.70 -8.32
C VAL A 163 5.39 6.41 -8.75
N ASN A 164 6.13 5.33 -9.00
CA ASN A 164 5.53 4.04 -9.32
C ASN A 164 4.66 3.50 -8.18
N GLU A 165 5.07 3.68 -6.93
CA GLU A 165 4.25 3.30 -5.78
C GLU A 165 2.97 4.15 -5.69
N LEU A 166 3.08 5.46 -5.95
CA LEU A 166 1.92 6.36 -6.02
C LEU A 166 0.94 5.93 -7.15
N ILE A 167 1.45 5.62 -8.34
CA ILE A 167 0.65 5.14 -9.47
C ILE A 167 -0.02 3.81 -9.14
N PHE A 168 0.71 2.90 -8.48
CA PHE A 168 0.15 1.63 -8.04
C PHE A 168 -1.07 1.84 -7.13
N ILE A 169 -0.97 2.75 -6.16
CA ILE A 169 -2.08 3.11 -5.26
C ILE A 169 -3.26 3.67 -6.04
N PHE A 170 -3.00 4.57 -6.99
CA PHE A 170 -4.05 5.17 -7.80
C PHE A 170 -4.78 4.12 -8.65
N GLY A 171 -4.08 3.04 -9.04
CA GLY A 171 -4.64 1.96 -9.86
C GLY A 171 -5.58 1.03 -9.10
N LEU A 172 -5.75 1.20 -7.78
CA LEU A 172 -6.61 0.37 -6.96
C LEU A 172 -8.07 0.83 -7.05
N LYS A 173 -8.91 0.05 -7.75
CA LYS A 173 -10.30 0.42 -8.10
C LYS A 173 -11.24 0.66 -6.91
N ASN A 174 -10.98 0.04 -5.76
CA ASN A 174 -11.83 0.11 -4.56
C ASN A 174 -11.15 0.86 -3.40
N VAL A 175 -10.25 1.80 -3.73
CA VAL A 175 -9.59 2.66 -2.75
C VAL A 175 -10.14 4.07 -2.85
N THR A 176 -10.51 4.65 -1.71
CA THR A 176 -10.84 6.07 -1.58
C THR A 176 -9.86 6.73 -0.64
N VAL A 177 -9.40 7.93 -0.98
CA VAL A 177 -8.48 8.72 -0.16
C VAL A 177 -9.21 9.94 0.40
N LYS A 178 -9.27 10.06 1.72
CA LYS A 178 -9.85 11.23 2.37
C LYS A 178 -9.04 12.49 2.09
N LYS A 179 -7.71 12.41 2.25
CA LYS A 179 -6.81 13.53 1.95
C LYS A 179 -5.55 13.06 1.22
N LEU A 180 -5.39 13.56 -0.01
CA LEU A 180 -4.16 13.46 -0.79
C LEU A 180 -3.39 14.77 -0.65
N SER A 181 -2.18 14.72 -0.09
CA SER A 181 -1.28 15.87 -0.01
C SER A 181 -0.04 15.63 -0.86
N VAL A 182 0.26 16.53 -1.80
CA VAL A 182 1.44 16.46 -2.67
C VAL A 182 2.32 17.68 -2.40
N TYR A 183 3.56 17.46 -1.99
CA TYR A 183 4.52 18.54 -1.75
C TYR A 183 5.71 18.43 -2.69
N VAL A 184 6.05 19.55 -3.31
CA VAL A 184 7.15 19.66 -4.27
C VAL A 184 8.18 20.64 -3.71
N GLY A 185 9.39 20.14 -3.39
CA GLY A 185 10.49 20.93 -2.84
C GLY A 185 11.71 20.97 -3.77
N ASN A 186 12.34 22.15 -3.87
CA ASN A 186 13.63 22.39 -4.53
C ASN A 186 13.76 21.76 -5.94
N GLY A 187 12.74 21.95 -6.81
CA GLY A 187 12.75 21.55 -8.22
C GLY A 187 11.36 21.36 -8.84
N VAL A 188 11.32 21.02 -10.13
CA VAL A 188 10.12 20.59 -10.88
C VAL A 188 9.81 19.12 -10.55
N PHE A 189 8.54 18.71 -10.56
CA PHE A 189 8.16 17.29 -10.57
C PHE A 189 8.64 16.69 -11.91
N ASN A 190 9.93 16.38 -12.00
CA ASN A 190 10.64 16.04 -13.24
C ASN A 190 10.21 14.68 -13.80
N GLU A 191 9.50 13.89 -13.02
CA GLU A 191 8.86 12.70 -13.51
C GLU A 191 7.48 13.02 -14.04
N ASN A 192 7.37 12.85 -15.34
CA ASN A 192 6.12 12.81 -16.04
C ASN A 192 5.20 11.77 -15.40
N LEU A 193 4.21 12.23 -14.63
CA LEU A 193 2.99 11.49 -14.29
C LEU A 193 2.16 11.14 -15.55
N LYS A 194 2.79 11.03 -16.73
CA LYS A 194 2.20 10.54 -17.98
C LYS A 194 1.54 9.17 -17.81
N LEU A 195 2.00 8.36 -16.86
CA LEU A 195 1.38 7.08 -16.51
C LEU A 195 0.00 7.25 -15.84
N LEU A 196 -0.31 8.42 -15.26
CA LEU A 196 -1.68 8.72 -14.82
C LEU A 196 -2.65 8.82 -16.01
N LYS A 197 -2.15 9.21 -17.20
CA LYS A 197 -2.96 9.22 -18.44
C LYS A 197 -3.36 7.83 -18.91
N THR A 198 -2.60 6.80 -18.54
CA THR A 198 -2.86 5.42 -18.96
C THR A 198 -3.82 4.70 -18.01
N MET A 199 -4.38 5.39 -17.02
CA MET A 199 -5.27 4.80 -16.04
C MET A 199 -6.71 4.78 -16.58
N ASP A 200 -7.37 3.63 -16.46
CA ASP A 200 -8.75 3.43 -16.96
C ASP A 200 -9.80 4.19 -16.14
N SER A 201 -9.46 4.62 -14.93
CA SER A 201 -10.39 5.28 -13.99
C SER A 201 -9.71 6.42 -13.24
N LYS A 202 -10.50 7.45 -12.93
CA LYS A 202 -10.08 8.55 -12.06
C LYS A 202 -10.01 8.10 -10.61
N PHE A 203 -9.17 8.75 -9.83
CA PHE A 203 -8.92 8.40 -8.45
C PHE A 203 -9.88 9.10 -7.50
N HIS A 204 -10.47 8.36 -6.57
CA HIS A 204 -11.44 8.89 -5.61
C HIS A 204 -10.72 9.58 -4.44
N VAL A 205 -10.66 10.91 -4.50
CA VAL A 205 -10.04 11.77 -3.48
C VAL A 205 -11.06 12.79 -3.02
N GLU A 206 -11.27 12.92 -1.70
CA GLU A 206 -12.20 13.92 -1.15
C GLU A 206 -11.55 15.30 -0.99
N THR A 207 -10.29 15.32 -0.53
CA THR A 207 -9.49 16.54 -0.35
C THR A 207 -8.16 16.42 -1.06
N PHE A 208 -7.89 17.36 -1.97
CA PHE A 208 -6.61 17.48 -2.64
C PHE A 208 -5.86 18.71 -2.13
N GLU A 209 -4.70 18.46 -1.57
CA GLU A 209 -3.76 19.48 -1.11
C GLU A 209 -2.49 19.42 -1.95
N MET A 210 -2.04 20.57 -2.44
CA MET A 210 -0.75 20.69 -3.08
C MET A 210 0.06 21.84 -2.50
N GLY A 211 1.28 21.54 -2.07
CA GLY A 211 2.19 22.49 -1.44
C GLY A 211 3.47 22.68 -2.23
N PHE A 212 3.97 23.90 -2.27
CA PHE A 212 5.18 24.29 -2.96
C PHE A 212 6.16 24.93 -1.99
N ASP A 213 7.34 24.31 -1.92
CA ASP A 213 8.55 24.76 -1.23
C ASP A 213 8.42 25.08 0.27
N TRP A 214 9.12 24.33 1.13
CA TRP A 214 9.17 24.56 2.59
C TRP A 214 10.61 24.63 3.12
N GLU A 215 11.62 24.39 2.28
CA GLU A 215 13.03 24.32 2.71
C GLU A 215 13.82 25.54 2.24
N SER A 216 13.96 26.49 3.17
CA SER A 216 14.91 27.61 3.22
C SER A 216 14.93 28.59 2.03
N PRO A 217 14.89 29.92 2.30
CA PRO A 217 14.98 30.95 1.27
C PRO A 217 16.38 30.93 0.64
N GLY A 218 16.51 30.21 -0.47
CA GLY A 218 17.78 30.01 -1.17
C GLY A 218 17.53 29.74 -2.64
N LYS A 219 17.34 30.83 -3.41
CA LYS A 219 17.23 30.89 -4.88
C LYS A 219 16.85 29.55 -5.54
N CYS A 220 15.55 29.26 -5.54
CA CYS A 220 14.98 28.35 -6.52
C CYS A 220 15.27 28.92 -7.93
N ASN A 221 16.35 28.46 -8.55
CA ASN A 221 16.73 28.84 -9.92
C ASN A 221 15.85 28.20 -10.99
N ALA A 222 14.94 27.30 -10.62
CA ALA A 222 13.98 26.71 -11.53
C ALA A 222 12.68 27.53 -11.49
N LEU A 223 12.31 28.09 -12.64
CA LEU A 223 10.98 28.68 -12.90
C LEU A 223 9.93 27.57 -12.77
N ILE A 224 9.47 27.28 -11.54
CA ILE A 224 8.38 26.34 -11.32
C ILE A 224 7.10 27.05 -11.74
N ASN A 225 6.44 26.56 -12.78
CA ASN A 225 5.07 26.93 -13.07
C ASN A 225 4.13 26.13 -12.17
N VAL A 226 3.62 26.76 -11.13
CA VAL A 226 2.73 26.14 -10.13
C VAL A 226 1.50 25.51 -10.80
N GLU A 227 0.92 26.19 -11.79
CA GLU A 227 -0.24 25.68 -12.51
C GLU A 227 0.06 24.36 -13.23
N ASP A 228 1.21 24.29 -13.92
CA ASP A 228 1.61 23.08 -14.65
C ASP A 228 1.81 21.90 -13.69
N GLU A 229 2.36 22.14 -12.49
CA GLU A 229 2.52 21.10 -11.48
C GLU A 229 1.19 20.58 -10.95
N VAL A 230 0.24 21.48 -10.65
CA VAL A 230 -1.12 21.10 -10.25
C VAL A 230 -1.80 20.27 -11.33
N MET A 231 -1.62 20.66 -12.60
CA MET A 231 -2.20 19.99 -13.76
C MET A 231 -1.61 18.60 -14.04
N LYS A 232 -0.49 18.22 -13.40
CA LYS A 232 0.02 16.85 -13.46
C LYS A 232 -0.76 15.86 -12.59
N VAL A 233 -1.55 16.33 -11.62
CA VAL A 233 -2.29 15.47 -10.67
C VAL A 233 -3.80 15.70 -10.75
N LEU A 234 -4.23 16.96 -10.65
CA LEU A 234 -5.64 17.32 -10.50
C LEU A 234 -6.57 16.71 -11.57
N PRO A 235 -6.22 16.68 -12.87
CA PRO A 235 -7.13 16.15 -13.90
C PRO A 235 -7.48 14.66 -13.75
N TYR A 236 -6.69 13.90 -12.99
CA TYR A 236 -6.89 12.45 -12.78
C TYR A 236 -7.70 12.14 -11.52
N LEU A 237 -8.08 13.15 -10.73
CA LEU A 237 -8.96 12.99 -9.57
C LEU A 237 -10.43 13.01 -10.00
N GLU A 238 -11.27 12.20 -9.37
CA GLU A 238 -12.69 12.10 -9.69
C GLU A 238 -13.45 13.38 -9.29
N PRO A 239 -13.95 14.19 -10.25
CA PRO A 239 -14.52 15.51 -9.95
C PRO A 239 -15.69 15.50 -8.98
N ARG A 240 -16.54 14.46 -9.00
CA ARG A 240 -17.74 14.41 -8.15
C ARG A 240 -17.47 13.90 -6.74
N VAL A 241 -16.29 13.33 -6.50
CA VAL A 241 -15.84 12.91 -5.18
C VAL A 241 -15.00 14.02 -4.53
N LEU A 242 -14.26 14.78 -5.35
CA LEU A 242 -13.40 15.86 -4.87
C LEU A 242 -14.19 17.07 -4.37
N GLU A 243 -14.14 17.31 -3.07
CA GLU A 243 -14.88 18.38 -2.41
C GLU A 243 -13.99 19.59 -2.09
N ASN A 244 -12.73 19.36 -1.75
CA ASN A 244 -11.84 20.40 -1.21
C ASN A 244 -10.55 20.50 -2.02
N LEU A 245 -10.20 21.73 -2.40
CA LEU A 245 -8.94 22.09 -3.02
C LEU A 245 -8.15 22.97 -2.05
N GLU A 246 -6.91 22.59 -1.76
CA GLU A 246 -6.00 23.32 -0.88
C GLU A 246 -4.67 23.55 -1.60
N PHE A 247 -4.27 24.80 -1.76
CA PHE A 247 -2.99 25.18 -2.36
C PHE A 247 -2.16 25.98 -1.37
N ASN A 248 -0.93 25.55 -1.11
CA ASN A 248 -0.01 26.25 -0.21
C ASN A 248 1.27 26.64 -0.97
N ILE A 249 1.57 27.94 -1.03
CA ILE A 249 2.59 28.54 -1.89
C ILE A 249 3.46 29.44 -1.01
N TYR A 250 4.50 28.87 -0.40
CA TYR A 250 5.27 29.56 0.64
C TYR A 250 6.50 30.33 0.13
N ASN A 251 6.90 30.13 -1.13
CA ASN A 251 8.03 30.84 -1.72
C ASN A 251 7.56 32.11 -2.43
N GLU A 252 8.13 33.27 -2.07
CA GLU A 252 7.77 34.58 -2.61
C GLU A 252 7.91 34.69 -4.15
N GLY A 253 8.78 33.88 -4.76
CA GLY A 253 8.96 33.86 -6.21
C GLY A 253 7.92 33.03 -6.97
N LEU A 254 7.04 32.31 -6.27
CA LEU A 254 6.01 31.47 -6.88
C LEU A 254 4.65 32.16 -6.86
N ASN A 255 3.88 31.88 -7.90
CA ASN A 255 2.51 32.36 -8.03
C ASN A 255 1.65 31.27 -8.67
N LEU A 256 0.46 31.06 -8.13
CA LEU A 256 -0.53 30.16 -8.73
C LEU A 256 -1.39 30.92 -9.73
N GLU A 257 -1.11 30.69 -11.00
CA GLU A 257 -2.09 30.96 -12.06
C GLU A 257 -3.17 29.88 -12.03
N THR A 258 -4.43 30.26 -12.27
CA THR A 258 -5.57 29.33 -12.25
C THR A 258 -6.29 29.20 -13.59
N TYR A 259 -5.70 29.74 -14.67
CA TYR A 259 -6.31 29.80 -15.99
C TYR A 259 -6.73 28.42 -16.55
N SER A 260 -5.86 27.43 -16.43
CA SER A 260 -6.05 26.05 -16.86
C SER A 260 -6.79 25.24 -15.81
N ILE A 261 -6.46 25.45 -14.53
CA ILE A 261 -7.09 24.74 -13.39
C ILE A 261 -8.59 25.03 -13.35
N ALA A 262 -9.01 26.29 -13.50
CA ALA A 262 -10.41 26.72 -13.44
C ALA A 262 -11.29 26.10 -14.53
N LYS A 263 -10.69 25.62 -15.63
CA LYS A 263 -11.41 24.95 -16.72
C LYS A 263 -11.77 23.51 -16.39
N THR A 264 -11.07 22.90 -15.44
CA THR A 264 -11.26 21.49 -15.06
C THR A 264 -12.62 21.26 -14.40
N TRP A 265 -13.14 20.04 -14.54
CA TRP A 265 -14.35 19.64 -13.81
C TRP A 265 -14.11 19.59 -12.30
N GLN A 266 -12.89 19.20 -11.91
CA GLN A 266 -12.47 19.15 -10.51
C GLN A 266 -12.62 20.50 -9.82
N TRP A 267 -12.21 21.59 -10.48
CA TRP A 267 -12.44 22.94 -9.98
C TRP A 267 -13.93 23.28 -9.90
N LYS A 268 -14.69 23.02 -10.98
CA LYS A 268 -16.10 23.41 -11.10
C LYS A 268 -17.06 22.66 -10.15
N TYR A 269 -16.72 21.44 -9.75
CA TYR A 269 -17.54 20.64 -8.83
C TYR A 269 -17.08 20.73 -7.38
N ALA A 270 -15.84 21.15 -7.11
CA ALA A 270 -15.34 21.32 -5.76
C ALA A 270 -16.18 22.33 -4.98
N LYS A 271 -16.37 22.05 -3.69
CA LYS A 271 -17.21 22.82 -2.77
C LYS A 271 -16.40 23.87 -2.02
N GLN A 272 -15.12 23.59 -1.76
CA GLN A 272 -14.25 24.47 -0.97
C GLN A 272 -12.92 24.71 -1.67
N LEU A 273 -12.45 25.94 -1.60
CA LEU A 273 -11.13 26.35 -2.05
C LEU A 273 -10.40 27.07 -0.92
N LYS A 274 -9.19 26.60 -0.62
CA LYS A 274 -8.24 27.27 0.25
C LYS A 274 -6.96 27.55 -0.51
N ILE A 275 -6.49 28.78 -0.47
CA ILE A 275 -5.21 29.21 -1.00
C ILE A 275 -4.45 29.94 0.11
N ASP A 276 -3.24 29.49 0.39
CA ASP A 276 -2.28 30.16 1.27
C ASP A 276 -1.04 30.53 0.44
N GLY A 277 -0.80 31.82 0.27
CA GLY A 277 0.24 32.36 -0.61
C GLY A 277 -0.32 33.06 -1.86
N ARG A 278 0.57 33.38 -2.81
CA ARG A 278 0.25 34.20 -4.00
C ARG A 278 -0.51 33.41 -5.06
N ALA A 279 -1.68 33.91 -5.44
CA ALA A 279 -2.44 33.37 -6.56
C ALA A 279 -3.13 34.47 -7.38
N ASN A 280 -3.22 34.22 -8.69
CA ASN A 280 -4.01 34.98 -9.64
C ASN A 280 -5.26 34.18 -10.00
N VAL A 281 -6.40 34.61 -9.48
CA VAL A 281 -7.68 33.93 -9.67
C VAL A 281 -8.71 34.88 -10.25
N LYS A 282 -9.35 34.44 -11.34
CA LYS A 282 -10.49 35.16 -11.92
C LYS A 282 -11.70 35.02 -11.00
N THR A 283 -12.24 36.15 -10.58
CA THR A 283 -13.39 36.21 -9.65
C THR A 283 -14.60 35.41 -10.13
N GLU A 284 -14.91 35.46 -11.43
CA GLU A 284 -16.01 34.71 -12.05
C GLU A 284 -15.92 33.20 -11.78
N SER A 285 -14.69 32.66 -11.75
CA SER A 285 -14.42 31.23 -11.52
C SER A 285 -14.54 30.79 -10.06
N LEU A 286 -14.82 31.72 -9.14
CA LEU A 286 -14.93 31.45 -7.70
C LEU A 286 -16.39 31.35 -7.21
N THR A 287 -17.35 31.76 -8.04
CA THR A 287 -18.74 31.99 -7.64
C THR A 287 -19.49 30.72 -7.20
N HIS A 288 -19.06 29.53 -7.62
CA HIS A 288 -19.70 28.26 -7.28
C HIS A 288 -19.20 27.63 -5.97
N PHE A 289 -18.07 28.09 -5.42
CA PHE A 289 -17.54 27.53 -4.16
C PHE A 289 -18.41 27.95 -2.97
N LYS A 290 -18.73 27.00 -2.10
CA LYS A 290 -19.48 27.23 -0.86
C LYS A 290 -18.61 27.88 0.22
N LYS A 291 -17.31 27.65 0.17
CA LYS A 291 -16.34 28.21 1.12
C LYS A 291 -15.06 28.59 0.39
N LEU A 292 -14.62 29.81 0.63
CA LEU A 292 -13.38 30.38 0.11
C LEU A 292 -12.51 30.80 1.29
N SER A 293 -11.21 30.51 1.23
CA SER A 293 -10.23 30.94 2.22
C SER A 293 -8.95 31.34 1.51
N PHE A 294 -8.59 32.62 1.59
CA PHE A 294 -7.36 33.18 1.04
C PHE A 294 -6.51 33.70 2.19
N MET A 295 -5.28 33.21 2.33
CA MET A 295 -4.33 33.62 3.37
C MET A 295 -3.07 34.18 2.70
N ASN A 296 -2.60 35.34 3.15
CA ASN A 296 -1.44 36.09 2.62
C ASN A 296 -1.60 36.60 1.16
N ASP A 297 -0.84 37.63 0.75
CA ASP A 297 -0.79 38.31 -0.56
C ASP A 297 -1.56 37.65 -1.74
N ASN A 298 -2.88 37.89 -1.87
CA ASN A 298 -3.70 37.37 -2.97
C ASN A 298 -4.23 38.50 -3.86
N SER A 299 -4.05 38.39 -5.19
CA SER A 299 -4.61 39.32 -6.17
C SER A 299 -5.84 38.72 -6.85
N LEU A 300 -7.00 39.30 -6.56
CA LEU A 300 -8.23 38.99 -7.29
C LEU A 300 -8.25 39.79 -8.59
N LEU A 301 -8.29 39.09 -9.72
CA LEU A 301 -8.42 39.71 -11.04
C LEU A 301 -9.91 39.91 -11.33
N PHE A 302 -10.30 41.18 -11.46
CA PHE A 302 -11.63 41.62 -11.89
C PHE A 302 -11.81 41.48 -13.41
#